data_AF-A0A166NFE9-F1
#
_entry.id   AF-A0A166NFE9-F1
#
_cell.length_a   1.000
_cell.length_b   1.000
_cell.length_c   1.000
_cell.angle_alpha   90.00
_cell.angle_beta   90.00
_cell.angle_gamma   90.00
#
_symmetry.space_group_name_H-M   'P 1'
#
loop_
_entity.id
_entity.type
_entity.pdbx_description
1 polymer ?
#
loop_
_entity_poly.entity_id
_entity_poly.type
_entity_poly.pdbx_seq_one_letter_code
_entity_poly.pdbx_strand_id
1 'polypeptide(L)'
;LIGFIVMTMILVFLTIIAPYFLGDPDNFIPANPLVTPPHIQPEWYFLFAYAILRSIPNKLGGVIALVMSIAILFILPIIHVNKSQGLQFYPLNQILFWYMVIIIILLTWIGARPVE
;
A
#
# COMPACT_ATOMS: atom_id res chain seq x y z
N LEU A 1 -11.92 15.33 -18.60
CA LEU A 1 -12.87 16.17 -17.84
C LEU A 1 -13.77 15.34 -16.92
N ILE A 2 -14.53 14.36 -17.42
CA ILE A 2 -15.44 13.52 -16.59
C ILE A 2 -14.72 12.84 -15.42
N GLY A 3 -13.57 12.19 -15.66
CA GLY A 3 -12.82 11.53 -14.59
C GLY A 3 -12.35 12.47 -13.47
N PHE A 4 -12.01 13.71 -13.83
CA PHE A 4 -11.66 14.74 -12.85
C PHE A 4 -12.88 15.15 -12.01
N ILE A 5 -14.04 15.33 -12.65
CA ILE A 5 -15.30 15.65 -11.95
C ILE A 5 -15.68 14.52 -10.98
N VAL A 6 -15.57 13.26 -11.39
CA VAL A 6 -15.86 12.10 -10.53
C VAL A 6 -14.90 12.02 -9.34
N MET A 7 -13.60 12.17 -9.57
CA MET A 7 -12.59 12.14 -8.50
C MET A 7 -12.81 13.26 -7.47
N THR A 8 -13.04 14.49 -7.94
CA THR A 8 -13.28 15.64 -7.05
C THR A 8 -14.59 15.50 -6.27
N MET A 9 -15.65 14.97 -6.89
CA MET A 9 -16.90 14.67 -6.18
C MET A 9 -16.69 13.66 -5.04
N ILE A 10 -15.99 12.55 -5.29
CA ILE A 10 -15.71 11.54 -4.26
C ILE A 10 -14.90 12.16 -3.11
N LEU A 11 -13.90 12.97 -3.42
CA LEU A 11 -13.09 13.65 -2.42
C LEU A 11 -13.93 14.61 -1.55
N VAL A 12 -14.80 15.40 -2.17
CA VAL A 12 -15.71 16.32 -1.44
C VAL A 12 -16.67 15.57 -0.54
N PHE A 13 -17.24 14.45 -1.01
CA PHE A 13 -18.10 13.63 -0.15
C PHE A 13 -17.36 13.03 1.04
N LEU A 14 -16.13 12.54 0.83
CA LEU A 14 -15.31 12.00 1.91
C LEU A 14 -15.01 13.07 2.97
N THR A 15 -14.60 14.27 2.56
CA THR A 15 -14.21 15.34 3.50
C THR A 15 -15.38 15.92 4.28
N ILE A 16 -16.58 16.01 3.68
CA ILE A 16 -17.77 16.56 4.34
C ILE A 16 -18.43 15.51 5.24
N ILE A 17 -18.56 14.26 4.77
CA ILE A 17 -19.33 13.22 5.49
C ILE A 17 -18.47 12.52 6.54
N ALA A 18 -17.21 12.21 6.23
CA ALA A 18 -16.37 11.37 7.09
C ALA A 18 -14.89 11.79 7.01
N PRO A 19 -14.53 13.00 7.48
CA PRO A 19 -13.18 13.57 7.33
C PRO A 19 -12.08 12.71 7.97
N TYR A 20 -12.41 11.92 8.99
CA TYR A 20 -11.47 11.08 9.73
C TYR A 20 -11.54 9.59 9.37
N PHE A 21 -12.31 9.21 8.35
CA PHE A 21 -12.49 7.80 7.97
C PHE A 21 -11.17 7.10 7.59
N LEU A 22 -10.22 7.84 7.02
CA LEU A 22 -8.91 7.33 6.61
C LEU A 22 -7.80 7.61 7.64
N GLY A 23 -8.12 8.26 8.77
CA GLY A 23 -7.17 8.66 9.80
C GLY A 23 -7.17 7.70 10.99
N ASP A 24 -6.07 7.66 11.73
CA ASP A 24 -5.97 6.91 12.97
C ASP A 24 -6.40 7.78 14.17
N PRO A 25 -7.33 7.34 15.02
CA PRO A 25 -7.77 8.10 16.20
C PRO A 25 -6.63 8.39 17.20
N ASP A 26 -5.59 7.56 17.25
CA ASP A 26 -4.48 7.76 18.18
C ASP A 26 -3.68 9.04 17.87
N ASN A 27 -3.76 9.55 16.63
CA ASN A 27 -3.12 10.80 16.22
C ASN A 27 -3.74 12.06 16.84
N PHE A 28 -4.91 11.95 17.49
CA PHE A 28 -5.50 13.05 18.27
C PHE A 28 -4.94 13.17 19.69
N ILE A 29 -4.15 12.18 20.14
CA ILE A 29 -3.50 12.19 21.44
C ILE A 29 -2.13 12.86 21.31
N PRO A 30 -1.77 13.85 22.16
CA PRO A 30 -0.44 14.44 22.13
C PRO A 30 0.66 13.38 22.33
N ALA A 31 1.74 13.49 21.56
CA ALA A 31 2.83 12.52 21.58
C ALA A 31 3.50 12.44 22.96
N ASN A 32 3.65 11.21 23.47
CA ASN A 32 4.39 10.92 24.70
C ASN A 32 5.53 9.94 24.41
N PRO A 33 6.81 10.37 24.47
CA PRO A 33 7.96 9.50 24.19
C PRO A 33 8.10 8.27 25.11
N LEU A 34 7.45 8.29 26.28
CA LEU A 34 7.55 7.23 27.28
C LEU A 34 6.46 6.16 27.14
N VAL A 35 5.46 6.38 26.29
CA VAL A 35 4.28 5.50 26.16
C VAL A 35 4.00 5.21 24.69
N THR A 36 4.02 3.93 24.34
CA THR A 36 3.60 3.44 23.03
C THR A 36 2.14 3.00 23.07
N PRO A 37 1.29 3.43 22.11
CA PRO A 37 -0.04 2.89 21.95
C PRO A 37 -0.05 1.36 21.78
N PRO A 38 -1.16 0.68 22.14
CA PRO A 38 -1.25 -0.78 22.07
C PRO A 38 -1.18 -1.33 20.64
N HIS A 39 -1.62 -0.57 19.63
CA HIS A 39 -1.54 -0.95 18.22
C HIS A 39 -1.02 0.22 17.38
N ILE A 40 0.29 0.22 17.09
CA ILE A 40 0.92 1.24 16.26
C ILE A 40 0.99 0.75 14.81
N GLN A 41 0.43 1.53 13.91
CA GLN A 41 0.46 1.29 12.47
C GLN A 41 0.68 2.60 11.72
N PRO A 42 1.26 2.56 10.51
CA PRO A 42 1.32 3.74 9.65
C PRO A 42 -0.02 3.98 8.95
N GLU A 43 -0.11 5.07 8.18
CA GLU A 43 -1.29 5.35 7.36
C GLU A 43 -1.55 4.25 6.32
N TRP A 44 -2.82 4.15 5.88
CA TRP A 44 -3.33 3.05 5.09
C TRP A 44 -2.53 2.75 3.80
N TYR A 45 -2.00 3.79 3.14
CA TYR A 45 -1.23 3.66 1.90
C TYR A 45 0.18 3.10 2.10
N PHE A 46 0.70 3.07 3.34
CA PHE A 46 1.98 2.45 3.69
C PHE A 46 1.85 1.02 4.23
N LEU A 47 0.62 0.52 4.47
CA LEU A 47 0.41 -0.77 5.13
C LEU A 47 1.00 -1.95 4.36
N PHE A 48 0.99 -1.95 3.03
CA PHE A 48 1.58 -3.04 2.25
C PHE A 48 3.09 -3.18 2.50
N ALA A 49 3.80 -2.05 2.56
CA ALA A 49 5.24 -2.01 2.80
C ALA A 49 5.57 -2.35 4.25
N TYR A 50 4.73 -1.89 5.18
CA TYR A 50 4.81 -2.24 6.60
C TYR A 50 4.61 -3.74 6.84
N ALA A 51 3.65 -4.37 6.14
CA ALA A 51 3.43 -5.81 6.20
C ALA A 51 4.68 -6.59 5.74
N ILE A 52 5.33 -6.15 4.66
CA ILE A 52 6.60 -6.74 4.18
C ILE A 52 7.70 -6.56 5.23
N LEU A 53 7.88 -5.35 5.76
CA LEU A 53 8.89 -5.05 6.78
C LEU A 53 8.79 -5.97 8.00
N ARG A 54 7.57 -6.15 8.54
CA ARG A 54 7.34 -6.94 9.76
C ARG A 54 7.31 -8.45 9.54
N SER A 55 7.08 -8.91 8.30
CA SER A 55 7.10 -10.33 7.96
C SER A 55 8.49 -10.96 8.02
N ILE A 56 9.55 -10.15 7.98
CA ILE A 56 10.93 -10.62 8.06
C ILE A 56 11.46 -10.37 9.47
N PRO A 57 11.80 -11.42 10.25
CA PRO A 57 12.20 -11.28 11.64
C PRO A 57 13.58 -10.60 11.83
N ASN A 58 14.35 -10.40 10.75
CA ASN A 58 15.63 -9.71 10.77
C ASN A 58 15.45 -8.21 10.48
N LYS A 59 15.96 -7.34 11.36
CA LYS A 59 15.85 -5.87 11.22
C LYS A 59 16.43 -5.33 9.90
N LEU A 60 17.61 -5.78 9.50
CA LEU A 60 18.26 -5.33 8.27
C LEU A 60 17.57 -5.96 7.04
N GLY A 61 17.20 -7.24 7.12
CA GLY A 61 16.47 -7.93 6.05
C GLY A 61 15.11 -7.30 5.75
N GLY A 62 14.36 -6.93 6.78
CA GLY A 62 13.08 -6.24 6.63
C GLY A 62 13.22 -4.88 5.94
N VAL A 63 14.22 -4.07 6.33
CA VAL A 63 14.47 -2.77 5.68
C VAL A 63 14.85 -2.94 4.21
N ILE A 64 15.72 -3.91 3.90
CA ILE A 64 16.08 -4.21 2.51
C ILE A 64 14.85 -4.63 1.71
N ALA A 65 14.01 -5.52 2.24
CA ALA A 65 12.80 -5.98 1.55
C ALA A 65 11.80 -4.85 1.30
N LEU A 66 11.61 -3.95 2.27
CA LEU A 66 10.78 -2.77 2.11
C LEU A 66 11.30 -1.90 0.95
N VAL A 67 12.59 -1.57 0.93
CA VAL A 67 13.18 -0.75 -0.15
C VAL A 67 13.03 -1.47 -1.49
N MET A 68 13.29 -2.77 -1.54
CA MET A 68 13.17 -3.58 -2.75
C MET A 68 11.74 -3.65 -3.29
N SER A 69 10.73 -3.64 -2.41
CA SER A 69 9.31 -3.64 -2.81
C SER A 69 8.92 -2.45 -3.69
N ILE A 70 9.60 -1.31 -3.50
CA ILE A 70 9.41 -0.10 -4.31
C ILE A 70 10.44 -0.07 -5.44
N ALA A 71 11.69 -0.43 -5.16
CA ALA A 71 12.79 -0.34 -6.11
C ALA A 71 12.58 -1.21 -7.37
N ILE A 72 11.87 -2.34 -7.23
CA ILE A 72 11.56 -3.23 -8.35
C ILE A 72 10.80 -2.52 -9.48
N LEU A 73 10.02 -1.48 -9.17
CA LEU A 73 9.30 -0.69 -10.17
C LEU A 73 10.24 0.08 -11.12
N PHE A 74 11.41 0.51 -10.64
CA PHE A 74 12.42 1.18 -11.46
C PHE A 74 13.18 0.21 -12.36
N ILE A 75 13.26 -1.06 -11.96
CA ILE A 75 13.95 -2.11 -12.72
C ILE A 75 13.01 -2.66 -13.83
N LEU A 76 11.69 -2.64 -13.58
CA LEU A 76 10.66 -3.13 -14.50
C LEU A 76 10.81 -2.66 -15.98
N PRO A 77 11.03 -1.36 -16.29
CA PRO A 77 11.19 -0.93 -17.68
C PRO A 77 12.44 -1.49 -18.37
N ILE A 78 13.46 -1.89 -17.60
CA ILE A 78 14.72 -2.45 -18.12
C ILE A 78 14.55 -3.96 -18.43
N ILE A 79 13.79 -4.67 -17.59
CA ILE A 79 13.53 -6.10 -17.76
C ILE A 79 12.46 -6.37 -18.83
N HIS A 80 11.59 -5.41 -19.13
CA HIS A 80 10.51 -5.61 -20.09
C HIS A 80 11.03 -5.70 -21.53
N VAL A 81 11.29 -6.92 -22.01
CA VAL A 81 11.83 -7.20 -23.36
C VAL A 81 10.74 -7.24 -24.44
N ASN A 82 9.45 -7.29 -24.07
CA ASN A 82 8.37 -7.42 -25.04
C ASN A 82 8.18 -6.14 -25.86
N LYS A 83 8.05 -6.32 -27.18
CA LYS A 83 7.85 -5.21 -28.15
C LYS A 83 6.44 -4.63 -28.13
N SER A 84 5.48 -5.34 -27.54
CA SER A 84 4.08 -4.96 -27.46
C SER A 84 3.79 -4.22 -26.13
N GLN A 85 3.23 -3.02 -26.23
CA GLN A 85 3.07 -2.12 -25.08
C GLN A 85 1.88 -2.45 -24.15
N GLY A 86 1.08 -3.48 -24.46
CA GLY A 86 -0.19 -3.74 -23.77
C GLY A 86 -0.41 -5.18 -23.34
N LEU A 87 -1.09 -5.35 -22.22
CA LEU A 87 -1.51 -6.65 -21.67
C LEU A 87 -2.77 -7.23 -22.34
N GLN A 88 -3.47 -6.47 -23.18
CA GLN A 88 -4.78 -6.83 -23.75
C GLN A 88 -4.77 -8.17 -24.50
N PHE A 89 -3.68 -8.50 -25.19
CA PHE A 89 -3.57 -9.71 -26.01
C PHE A 89 -2.77 -10.84 -25.35
N TYR A 90 -2.47 -10.73 -24.04
CA TYR A 90 -1.68 -11.71 -23.30
C TYR A 90 -2.47 -12.24 -22.09
N PRO A 91 -3.37 -13.23 -22.28
CA PRO A 91 -4.23 -13.72 -21.21
C PRO A 91 -3.48 -14.21 -19.96
N LEU A 92 -2.36 -14.91 -20.13
CA LEU A 92 -1.53 -15.35 -19.02
C LEU A 92 -0.96 -14.18 -18.21
N ASN A 93 -0.48 -13.14 -18.89
CA ASN A 93 0.08 -11.96 -18.22
C ASN A 93 -1.02 -11.13 -17.53
N GLN A 94 -2.25 -11.11 -18.05
CA GLN A 94 -3.39 -10.51 -17.36
C GLN A 94 -3.67 -11.21 -16.03
N ILE A 95 -3.68 -12.54 -16.02
CA ILE A 95 -3.87 -13.33 -14.79
C ILE A 95 -2.78 -13.00 -13.77
N LEU A 96 -1.51 -12.97 -14.20
CA LEU A 96 -0.39 -12.63 -13.32
C LEU A 96 -0.48 -11.20 -12.78
N PHE A 97 -0.91 -10.24 -13.60
CA PHE A 97 -1.14 -8.86 -13.16
C PHE A 97 -2.25 -8.77 -12.10
N TRP A 98 -3.40 -9.41 -12.33
CA TRP A 98 -4.48 -9.43 -11.35
C TRP A 98 -4.10 -10.16 -10.07
N TYR A 99 -3.31 -11.23 -10.17
CA TYR A 99 -2.75 -11.90 -9.01
C TYR A 99 -1.85 -10.96 -8.18
N MET A 100 -0.99 -10.18 -8.83
CA MET A 100 -0.17 -9.16 -8.16
C MET A 100 -1.04 -8.11 -7.46
N VAL A 101 -2.10 -7.61 -8.11
CA VAL A 101 -3.03 -6.64 -7.51
C VAL A 101 -3.70 -7.22 -6.26
N ILE A 102 -4.15 -8.47 -6.32
CA ILE A 102 -4.76 -9.16 -5.17
C ILE A 102 -3.75 -9.28 -4.02
N ILE A 103 -2.49 -9.65 -4.30
CA ILE A 103 -1.44 -9.73 -3.27
C ILE A 103 -1.23 -8.37 -2.58
N ILE A 104 -1.18 -7.27 -3.33
CA ILE A 104 -0.98 -5.93 -2.75
C ILE A 104 -2.16 -5.56 -1.82
N ILE A 105 -3.39 -5.87 -2.22
CA ILE A 105 -4.58 -5.66 -1.39
C ILE A 105 -4.51 -6.51 -0.13
N LEU A 106 -4.14 -7.78 -0.25
CA LEU A 106 -3.99 -8.68 0.91
C LEU A 106 -2.88 -8.21 1.87
N LEU A 107 -1.74 -7.74 1.35
CA LEU A 107 -0.66 -7.17 2.17
C LEU A 107 -1.13 -5.92 2.91
N THR A 108 -1.88 -5.04 2.24
CA THR A 108 -2.47 -3.85 2.87
C THR A 108 -3.41 -4.24 4.01
N TRP A 109 -4.26 -5.25 3.79
CA TRP A 109 -5.19 -5.74 4.81
C TRP A 109 -4.48 -6.40 5.99
N ILE A 110 -3.47 -7.24 5.72
CA ILE A 110 -2.67 -7.90 6.77
C ILE A 110 -1.91 -6.84 7.58
N GLY A 111 -1.35 -5.81 6.93
CA GLY A 111 -0.60 -4.74 7.59
C GLY A 111 -1.40 -3.99 8.67
N ALA A 112 -2.73 -3.89 8.53
CA ALA A 112 -3.61 -3.26 9.51
C ALA A 112 -3.96 -4.15 10.72
N ARG A 113 -3.63 -5.45 10.67
CA ARG A 113 -3.93 -6.38 11.77
C ARG A 113 -2.79 -6.39 12.79
N PRO A 114 -3.11 -6.55 14.09
CA PRO A 114 -2.09 -6.74 15.12
C PRO A 114 -1.24 -7.98 14.81
N VAL A 115 0.01 -7.97 15.30
CA VAL A 115 0.90 -9.12 15.22
C VAL A 115 0.55 -10.05 16.38
N GLU A 116 -0.24 -11.08 16.08
CA GLU A 116 -0.40 -12.27 16.94
C GLU A 116 0.70 -13.30 16.65
#